data_AF-A0AA88IB47-F1
#
_entry.id   AF-A0AA88IB47-F1
#
_cell.length_a   1.000
_cell.length_b   1.000
_cell.length_c   1.000
_cell.angle_alpha   90.00
_cell.angle_beta   90.00
_cell.angle_gamma   90.00
#
_symmetry.space_group_name_H-M   'P 1'
#
loop_
_entity.id
_entity.type
_entity.pdbx_description
1 polymer ?
#
loop_
_entity_poly.entity_id
_entity_poly.type
_entity_poly.pdbx_seq_one_letter_code
_entity_poly.pdbx_strand_id
1 'polypeptide(L)'
;MESVQSAVLLMTKNCYMASVDLVDFYYSCPVDFEYQLWLCFEVDCYYAFTCMPNGLSSAPRVLTKLMKPVFSLLRRKGYMPIVYLDDTLLLGRSVLECQNNVYETVKLLSEVGFVIHPGKSVLIPSQRIEFLGFLLDSRLMCISLPERKIEKVLDSVSKVLRQKSTTIQNLAETLGVLVSTFPAVELGPLYYRKAESLKIQALKHAKGDFAARLTLTSDVISELHWWLNIANHASKAIEPRSIDKYLWMNIP
;
A
#
# COMPACT_ATOMS: atom_id res chain seq x y z
N MET A 1 7.96 6.13 -7.32
CA MET A 1 7.82 4.96 -6.43
C MET A 1 6.75 4.09 -7.06
N GLU A 2 6.95 2.78 -7.12
CA GLU A 2 5.92 1.90 -7.67
C GLU A 2 4.72 1.84 -6.70
N SER A 3 3.62 1.22 -7.08
CA SER A 3 2.39 1.19 -6.28
C SER A 3 1.61 -0.10 -6.54
N VAL A 4 0.50 -0.29 -5.85
CA VAL A 4 -0.40 -1.42 -6.15
C VAL A 4 -0.90 -1.37 -7.60
N GLN A 5 -1.04 -0.18 -8.20
CA GLN A 5 -1.37 -0.02 -9.61
C GLN A 5 -0.28 -0.56 -10.52
N SER A 6 1.01 -0.43 -10.14
CA SER A 6 2.12 -1.03 -10.88
C SER A 6 2.03 -2.56 -10.86
N ALA A 7 1.69 -3.16 -9.71
CA ALA A 7 1.47 -4.59 -9.59
C ALA A 7 0.29 -5.05 -10.46
N VAL A 8 -0.83 -4.34 -10.41
CA VAL A 8 -2.02 -4.61 -11.24
C VAL A 8 -1.70 -4.53 -12.73
N LEU A 9 -0.91 -3.55 -13.16
CA LEU A 9 -0.54 -3.37 -14.58
C LEU A 9 0.42 -4.46 -15.10
N LEU A 10 1.27 -5.01 -14.23
CA LEU A 10 2.28 -6.00 -14.61
C LEU A 10 1.82 -7.44 -14.39
N MET A 11 0.76 -7.65 -13.62
CA MET A 11 0.18 -8.98 -13.42
C MET A 11 -0.41 -9.51 -14.73
N THR A 12 -0.10 -10.77 -15.05
CA THR A 12 -0.67 -11.46 -16.22
C THR A 12 -1.49 -12.67 -15.78
N LYS A 13 -2.43 -13.10 -16.64
CA LYS A 13 -3.28 -14.26 -16.36
C LYS A 13 -2.44 -15.47 -15.97
N ASN A 14 -2.81 -16.11 -14.86
CA ASN A 14 -2.17 -17.30 -14.29
C ASN A 14 -0.69 -17.14 -13.90
N CYS A 15 -0.13 -15.92 -13.84
CA CYS A 15 1.23 -15.73 -13.37
C CYS A 15 1.37 -16.11 -11.89
N TYR A 16 2.57 -16.47 -11.50
CA TYR A 16 2.93 -16.70 -10.11
C TYR A 16 3.57 -15.45 -9.53
N MET A 17 3.33 -15.25 -8.24
CA MET A 17 3.71 -14.08 -7.49
C MET A 17 4.36 -14.51 -6.17
N ALA A 18 5.34 -13.75 -5.72
CA ALA A 18 5.99 -13.88 -4.42
C ALA A 18 6.26 -12.49 -3.86
N SER A 19 6.34 -12.35 -2.54
CA SER A 19 6.69 -11.09 -1.89
C SER A 19 7.93 -11.25 -1.02
N VAL A 20 8.77 -10.22 -1.02
CA VAL A 20 9.95 -10.09 -0.19
C VAL A 20 9.78 -8.82 0.63
N ASP A 21 9.85 -8.97 1.94
CA ASP A 21 9.82 -7.89 2.95
C ASP A 21 11.19 -7.83 3.63
N LEU A 22 11.63 -6.64 4.02
CA LEU A 22 12.94 -6.40 4.63
C LEU A 22 12.78 -6.08 6.13
N VAL A 23 13.57 -6.76 6.97
CA VAL A 23 13.66 -6.44 8.40
C VAL A 23 14.36 -5.10 8.57
N ASP A 24 13.79 -4.22 9.38
CA ASP A 24 14.44 -2.98 9.83
C ASP A 24 15.06 -2.18 8.67
N PHE A 25 14.32 -2.06 7.57
CA PHE A 25 14.81 -1.48 6.31
C PHE A 25 15.47 -0.10 6.49
N TYR A 26 14.85 0.76 7.32
CA TYR A 26 15.39 2.09 7.64
C TYR A 26 16.67 1.97 8.48
N TYR A 27 16.64 1.18 9.54
CA TYR A 27 17.79 1.00 10.43
C TYR A 27 18.96 0.26 9.77
N SER A 28 18.74 -0.42 8.65
CA SER A 28 19.79 -1.04 7.83
C SER A 28 20.70 -0.01 7.14
N CYS A 29 20.29 1.26 7.08
CA CYS A 29 21.06 2.33 6.45
C CYS A 29 21.70 3.24 7.51
N PRO A 30 23.04 3.24 7.65
CA PRO A 30 23.75 4.13 8.55
C PRO A 30 23.51 5.61 8.23
N VAL A 31 23.51 6.44 9.26
CA VAL A 31 23.51 7.89 9.13
C VAL A 31 24.93 8.38 9.37
N ASP A 32 25.41 9.24 8.46
CA ASP A 32 26.71 9.86 8.59
C ASP A 32 26.82 10.65 9.91
N PHE A 33 28.00 10.56 10.54
CA PHE A 33 28.25 11.06 11.90
C PHE A 33 27.86 12.54 12.08
N GLU A 34 28.07 13.39 11.06
CA GLU A 34 27.73 14.82 11.13
C GLU A 34 26.22 15.06 11.24
N TYR A 35 25.41 14.13 10.72
CA TYR A 35 23.95 14.23 10.77
C TYR A 35 23.33 13.59 12.03
N GLN A 36 24.07 12.75 12.75
CA GLN A 36 23.55 12.07 13.95
C GLN A 36 23.15 13.05 15.06
N LEU A 37 23.85 14.19 15.16
CA LEU A 37 23.53 15.26 16.13
C LEU A 37 22.11 15.82 15.97
N TRP A 38 21.55 15.78 14.75
CA TRP A 38 20.20 16.24 14.44
C TRP A 38 19.13 15.17 14.69
N LEU A 39 19.56 13.96 15.04
CA LEU A 39 18.71 12.79 15.30
C LEU A 39 18.83 12.35 16.76
N CYS A 40 19.12 13.29 17.66
CA CYS A 40 19.17 13.03 19.09
C CYS A 40 17.77 12.95 19.70
N PHE A 41 17.61 12.08 20.70
CA PHE A 41 16.39 11.95 21.49
C PHE A 41 16.75 11.65 22.95
N GLU A 42 15.80 11.87 23.86
CA GLU A 42 16.01 11.71 25.30
C GLU A 42 15.09 10.60 25.83
N VAL A 43 15.69 9.60 26.48
CA VAL A 43 14.99 8.60 27.30
C VAL A 43 15.83 8.38 28.54
N ASP A 44 15.56 9.14 29.60
CA ASP A 44 16.37 9.25 30.83
C ASP A 44 17.78 9.87 30.62
N CYS A 45 18.42 9.63 29.47
CA CYS A 45 19.61 10.29 28.99
C CYS A 45 19.55 10.54 27.46
N TYR A 46 20.53 11.27 26.93
CA TYR A 46 20.61 11.60 25.52
C TYR A 46 21.19 10.46 24.70
N TYR A 47 20.46 10.07 23.65
CA TYR A 47 20.88 9.14 22.62
C TYR A 47 20.87 9.81 21.25
N ALA A 48 21.62 9.27 20.31
CA ALA A 48 21.58 9.67 18.90
C ALA A 48 21.38 8.44 18.03
N PHE A 49 20.55 8.55 17.01
CA PHE A 49 20.42 7.47 16.01
C PHE A 49 21.69 7.36 15.18
N THR A 50 22.24 6.14 15.08
CA THR A 50 23.39 5.82 14.23
C THR A 50 22.99 5.36 12.82
N CYS A 51 21.70 5.10 12.62
CA CYS A 51 21.08 4.67 11.37
C CYS A 51 19.77 5.43 11.14
N MET A 52 19.16 5.31 9.95
CA MET A 52 17.98 6.12 9.63
C MET A 52 16.82 5.76 10.56
N PRO A 53 16.28 6.71 11.35
CA PRO A 53 15.16 6.43 12.19
C PRO A 53 13.86 6.40 11.39
N ASN A 54 12.94 5.55 11.83
CA ASN A 54 11.54 5.64 11.42
C ASN A 54 10.99 7.03 11.76
N GLY A 55 10.20 7.59 10.85
CA GLY A 55 9.60 8.93 11.01
C GLY A 55 10.45 10.08 10.45
N LEU A 56 11.71 9.84 10.05
CA LEU A 56 12.50 10.85 9.34
C LEU A 56 11.89 11.12 7.96
N SER A 57 11.43 12.34 7.72
CA SER A 57 10.69 12.72 6.51
C SER A 57 11.47 12.53 5.20
N SER A 58 12.80 12.65 5.25
CA SER A 58 13.69 12.47 4.09
C SER A 58 14.04 11.00 3.81
N ALA A 59 13.96 10.12 4.82
CA ALA A 59 14.44 8.74 4.73
C ALA A 59 13.77 7.93 3.60
N PRO A 60 12.43 7.98 3.38
CA PRO A 60 11.81 7.24 2.29
C PRO A 60 12.41 7.58 0.91
N ARG A 61 12.72 8.87 0.67
CA ARG A 61 13.32 9.33 -0.59
C ARG A 61 14.74 8.82 -0.76
N VAL A 62 15.56 8.90 0.30
CA VAL A 62 16.96 8.46 0.26
C VAL A 62 17.03 6.95 0.04
N LEU A 63 16.28 6.18 0.82
CA LEU A 63 16.23 4.72 0.71
C LEU A 63 15.73 4.26 -0.66
N THR A 64 14.68 4.89 -1.19
CA THR A 64 14.22 4.60 -2.56
C THR A 64 15.33 4.84 -3.59
N LYS A 65 16.13 5.90 -3.43
CA LYS A 65 17.24 6.19 -4.35
C LYS A 65 18.37 5.17 -4.21
N LEU A 66 18.66 4.74 -2.99
CA LEU A 66 19.66 3.73 -2.68
C LEU A 66 19.31 2.36 -3.28
N MET A 67 18.03 1.98 -3.26
CA MET A 67 17.57 0.69 -3.80
C MET A 67 17.53 0.63 -5.33
N LYS A 68 17.49 1.77 -6.04
CA LYS A 68 17.45 1.81 -7.51
C LYS A 68 18.55 1.01 -8.21
N PRO A 69 19.85 1.18 -7.90
CA PRO A 69 20.91 0.38 -8.53
C PRO A 69 20.77 -1.12 -8.23
N VAL A 70 20.38 -1.50 -7.01
CA VAL A 70 20.16 -2.90 -6.61
C VAL A 70 19.11 -3.54 -7.52
N PHE A 71 17.91 -2.93 -7.61
CA PHE A 71 16.85 -3.47 -8.47
C PHE A 71 17.12 -3.30 -9.97
N SER A 72 17.98 -2.36 -10.38
CA SER A 72 18.43 -2.25 -11.78
C SER A 72 19.19 -3.49 -12.23
N LEU A 73 20.00 -4.11 -11.35
CA LEU A 73 20.70 -5.36 -11.66
C LEU A 73 19.72 -6.51 -11.92
N LEU A 74 18.65 -6.62 -11.13
CA LEU A 74 17.59 -7.61 -11.36
C LEU A 74 16.85 -7.37 -12.68
N ARG A 75 16.57 -6.09 -13.01
CA ARG A 75 15.95 -5.72 -14.28
C ARG A 75 16.82 -6.05 -15.50
N ARG A 76 18.13 -5.88 -15.40
CA ARG A 76 19.08 -6.29 -16.45
C ARG A 76 19.11 -7.81 -16.66
N LYS A 77 18.82 -8.60 -15.62
CA LYS A 77 18.65 -10.06 -15.70
C LYS A 77 17.28 -10.48 -16.27
N GLY A 78 16.39 -9.53 -16.56
CA GLY A 78 15.06 -9.78 -17.13
C GLY A 78 13.93 -9.90 -16.11
N TYR A 79 14.21 -9.73 -14.81
CA TYR A 79 13.17 -9.71 -13.78
C TYR A 79 12.52 -8.33 -13.68
N MET A 80 11.23 -8.29 -13.35
CA MET A 80 10.48 -7.03 -13.18
C MET A 80 9.93 -6.93 -11.75
N PRO A 81 10.79 -6.69 -10.74
CA PRO A 81 10.34 -6.49 -9.37
C PRO A 81 9.51 -5.21 -9.28
N ILE A 82 8.40 -5.27 -8.55
CA ILE A 82 7.60 -4.10 -8.16
C ILE A 82 7.96 -3.75 -6.72
N VAL A 83 8.62 -2.62 -6.53
CA VAL A 83 9.29 -2.21 -5.31
C VAL A 83 8.60 -0.98 -4.71
N TYR A 84 8.07 -1.16 -3.51
CA TYR A 84 7.53 -0.10 -2.67
C TYR A 84 8.28 -0.08 -1.34
N LEU A 85 9.33 0.74 -1.25
CA LEU A 85 10.22 0.79 -0.09
C LEU A 85 10.76 -0.60 0.26
N ASP A 86 10.33 -1.18 1.38
CA ASP A 86 10.65 -2.49 1.92
C ASP A 86 9.80 -3.63 1.32
N ASP A 87 8.61 -3.33 0.82
CA ASP A 87 7.71 -4.29 0.17
C ASP A 87 8.09 -4.50 -1.29
N THR A 88 8.55 -5.70 -1.65
CA THR A 88 8.86 -6.08 -3.04
C THR A 88 7.97 -7.22 -3.52
N LEU A 89 7.25 -7.01 -4.61
CA LEU A 89 6.49 -8.05 -5.31
C LEU A 89 7.28 -8.56 -6.52
N LEU A 90 7.35 -9.87 -6.65
CA LEU A 90 8.06 -10.60 -7.70
C LEU A 90 7.06 -11.39 -8.54
N LEU A 91 7.28 -11.43 -9.85
CA LEU A 91 6.41 -12.10 -10.81
C LEU A 91 7.18 -13.18 -11.58
N GLY A 92 6.48 -14.22 -12.02
CA GLY A 92 6.97 -15.21 -12.98
C GLY A 92 5.81 -15.89 -13.73
N ARG A 93 6.02 -16.32 -14.98
CA ARG A 93 4.96 -16.96 -15.79
C ARG A 93 4.74 -18.42 -15.40
N SER A 94 5.73 -19.04 -14.76
CA SER A 94 5.66 -20.37 -14.16
C SER A 94 6.12 -20.33 -12.71
N VAL A 95 5.83 -21.39 -11.96
CA VAL A 95 6.34 -21.58 -10.59
C VAL A 95 7.86 -21.46 -10.58
N LEU A 96 8.54 -22.15 -11.50
CA LEU A 96 10.00 -22.17 -11.60
C LEU A 96 10.59 -20.79 -11.90
N GLU A 97 9.99 -20.04 -12.83
CA GLU A 97 10.45 -18.67 -13.15
C GLU A 97 10.31 -17.75 -11.93
N CYS A 98 9.19 -17.86 -11.20
CA CYS A 98 8.98 -17.07 -9.99
C CYS A 98 9.94 -17.49 -8.86
N GLN A 99 10.21 -18.79 -8.69
CA GLN A 99 11.22 -19.29 -7.72
C GLN A 99 12.62 -18.77 -8.04
N ASN A 100 13.02 -18.79 -9.31
CA ASN A 100 14.31 -18.25 -9.74
C ASN A 100 14.40 -16.74 -9.48
N ASN A 101 13.32 -16.00 -9.72
CA ASN A 101 13.23 -14.57 -9.40
C ASN A 101 13.38 -14.32 -7.89
N VAL A 102 12.69 -15.10 -7.05
CA VAL A 102 12.83 -15.04 -5.58
C VAL A 102 14.27 -15.31 -5.16
N TYR A 103 14.88 -16.39 -5.66
CA TYR A 103 16.25 -16.75 -5.32
C TYR A 103 17.24 -15.65 -5.68
N GLU A 104 17.20 -15.15 -6.92
CA GLU A 104 18.10 -14.08 -7.38
C GLU A 104 17.89 -12.77 -6.61
N THR A 105 16.64 -12.45 -6.27
CA THR A 105 16.31 -11.25 -5.48
C THR A 105 16.81 -11.36 -4.05
N VAL A 106 16.52 -12.46 -3.36
CA VAL A 106 16.95 -12.70 -1.98
C VAL A 106 18.47 -12.73 -1.90
N LYS A 107 19.13 -13.43 -2.83
CA LYS A 107 20.59 -13.47 -2.92
C LYS A 107 21.18 -12.06 -3.04
N LEU A 108 20.70 -11.27 -4.01
CA LEU A 108 21.22 -9.93 -4.22
C LEU A 108 21.00 -9.01 -3.02
N LEU A 109 19.80 -9.04 -2.42
CA LEU A 109 19.48 -8.23 -1.25
C LEU A 109 20.37 -8.60 -0.05
N SER A 110 20.64 -9.89 0.13
CA SER A 110 21.53 -10.39 1.18
C SER A 110 22.98 -9.98 0.94
N GLU A 111 23.45 -10.06 -0.31
CA GLU A 111 24.81 -9.66 -0.71
C GLU A 111 25.09 -8.17 -0.47
N VAL A 112 24.08 -7.30 -0.61
CA VAL A 112 24.21 -5.86 -0.32
C VAL A 112 23.95 -5.53 1.16
N GLY A 113 23.68 -6.52 2.01
CA GLY A 113 23.57 -6.37 3.45
C GLY A 113 22.15 -6.21 4.01
N PHE A 114 21.09 -6.37 3.22
CA PHE A 114 19.72 -6.37 3.72
C PHE A 114 19.31 -7.74 4.27
N VAL A 115 18.45 -7.73 5.28
CA VAL A 115 17.92 -8.94 5.91
C VAL A 115 16.48 -9.15 5.48
N ILE A 116 16.19 -10.32 4.92
CA ILE A 116 14.83 -10.69 4.52
C ILE A 116 14.00 -11.05 5.75
N HIS A 117 12.77 -10.54 5.83
CA HIS A 117 11.85 -10.85 6.92
C HIS A 117 11.14 -12.19 6.67
N PRO A 118 11.46 -13.26 7.43
CA PRO A 118 10.96 -14.60 7.12
C PRO A 118 9.44 -14.74 7.34
N GLY A 119 8.90 -14.06 8.35
CA GLY A 119 7.47 -14.13 8.68
C GLY A 119 6.53 -13.25 7.85
N LYS A 120 7.05 -12.20 7.19
CA LYS A 120 6.26 -11.28 6.35
C LYS A 120 6.43 -11.53 4.86
N SER A 121 7.57 -12.10 4.47
CA SER A 121 7.82 -12.49 3.08
C SER A 121 7.01 -13.72 2.69
N VAL A 122 6.48 -13.73 1.48
CA VAL A 122 5.86 -14.90 0.85
C VAL A 122 6.79 -15.38 -0.26
N LEU A 123 7.76 -16.21 0.12
CA LEU A 123 8.84 -16.66 -0.79
C LEU A 123 8.42 -17.83 -1.69
N ILE A 124 7.36 -18.54 -1.33
CA ILE A 124 6.81 -19.63 -2.13
C ILE A 124 5.85 -19.02 -3.17
N PRO A 125 6.04 -19.26 -4.47
CA PRO A 125 5.17 -18.67 -5.47
C PRO A 125 3.71 -19.09 -5.31
N SER A 126 2.82 -18.11 -5.40
CA SER A 126 1.37 -18.28 -5.36
C SER A 126 0.70 -17.47 -6.46
N GLN A 127 -0.49 -17.88 -6.87
CA GLN A 127 -1.31 -17.11 -7.82
C GLN A 127 -2.26 -16.13 -7.11
N ARG A 128 -2.28 -16.16 -5.77
CA ARG A 128 -3.00 -15.23 -4.91
C ARG A 128 -2.08 -14.75 -3.80
N ILE A 129 -1.92 -13.44 -3.64
CA ILE A 129 -0.99 -12.85 -2.66
C ILE A 129 -1.53 -11.52 -2.13
N GLU A 130 -1.23 -11.20 -0.87
CA GLU A 130 -1.44 -9.87 -0.32
C GLU A 130 -0.24 -8.97 -0.62
N PHE A 131 -0.46 -7.80 -1.21
CA PHE A 131 0.56 -6.80 -1.49
C PHE A 131 0.00 -5.39 -1.27
N LEU A 132 0.72 -4.55 -0.51
CA LEU A 132 0.31 -3.18 -0.15
C LEU A 132 -1.13 -3.08 0.40
N GLY A 133 -1.53 -4.11 1.17
CA GLY A 133 -2.86 -4.22 1.78
C GLY A 133 -3.99 -4.54 0.81
N PHE A 134 -3.71 -5.18 -0.33
CA PHE A 134 -4.71 -5.68 -1.27
C PHE A 134 -4.42 -7.13 -1.65
N LEU A 135 -5.47 -7.90 -1.95
CA LEU A 135 -5.33 -9.25 -2.47
C LEU A 135 -5.29 -9.20 -4.00
N LEU A 136 -4.19 -9.65 -4.57
CA LEU A 136 -4.02 -9.84 -6.01
C LEU A 136 -4.30 -11.30 -6.35
N ASP A 137 -5.15 -11.56 -7.34
CA ASP A 137 -5.45 -12.90 -7.83
C ASP A 137 -5.22 -12.95 -9.36
N SER A 138 -4.17 -13.66 -9.78
CA SER A 138 -3.83 -13.80 -11.20
C SER A 138 -4.68 -14.86 -11.92
N ARG A 139 -5.36 -15.76 -11.20
CA ARG A 139 -6.30 -16.72 -11.79
C ARG A 139 -7.59 -16.04 -12.15
N LEU A 140 -8.14 -15.21 -11.26
CA LEU A 140 -9.35 -14.44 -11.54
C LEU A 140 -9.05 -13.15 -12.28
N MET A 141 -7.79 -12.72 -12.31
CA MET A 141 -7.37 -11.40 -12.80
C MET A 141 -8.18 -10.29 -12.11
N CYS A 142 -8.08 -10.25 -10.79
CA CYS A 142 -8.73 -9.22 -9.99
C CYS A 142 -7.87 -8.74 -8.83
N ILE A 143 -8.22 -7.57 -8.33
CA ILE A 143 -7.74 -7.02 -7.07
C ILE A 143 -8.94 -6.92 -6.11
N SER A 144 -8.80 -7.41 -4.89
CA SER A 144 -9.85 -7.45 -3.88
C SER A 144 -9.35 -7.00 -2.51
N LEU A 145 -10.26 -6.82 -1.57
CA LEU A 145 -9.93 -6.43 -0.19
C LEU A 145 -9.62 -7.67 0.67
N PRO A 146 -8.56 -7.62 1.49
CA PRO A 146 -8.39 -8.57 2.59
C PRO A 146 -9.49 -8.38 3.65
N GLU A 147 -9.83 -9.45 4.37
CA GLU A 147 -10.90 -9.48 5.39
C GLU A 147 -10.76 -8.35 6.43
N ARG A 148 -9.53 -8.14 6.93
CA ARG A 148 -9.21 -7.03 7.85
C ARG A 148 -9.63 -5.64 7.35
N LYS A 149 -9.55 -5.38 6.04
CA LYS A 149 -9.98 -4.09 5.45
C LYS A 149 -11.49 -4.04 5.30
N ILE A 150 -12.12 -5.17 4.97
CA ILE A 150 -13.58 -5.29 4.87
C ILE A 150 -14.21 -4.98 6.23
N GLU A 151 -13.77 -5.65 7.30
CA GLU A 151 -14.23 -5.42 8.67
C GLU A 151 -14.08 -3.96 9.07
N LYS A 152 -12.91 -3.35 8.81
CA LYS A 152 -12.67 -1.94 9.12
C LYS A 152 -13.64 -1.00 8.40
N VAL A 153 -14.00 -1.28 7.14
CA VAL A 153 -15.03 -0.52 6.42
C VAL A 153 -16.38 -0.70 7.09
N LEU A 154 -16.80 -1.95 7.33
CA LEU A 154 -18.10 -2.26 7.94
C LEU A 154 -18.25 -1.60 9.32
N ASP A 155 -17.23 -1.67 10.16
CA ASP A 155 -17.21 -1.06 11.49
C ASP A 155 -17.27 0.47 11.42
N SER A 156 -16.43 1.09 10.59
CA SER A 156 -16.35 2.55 10.46
C SER A 156 -17.65 3.14 9.92
N VAL A 157 -18.26 2.49 8.94
CA VAL A 157 -19.53 2.91 8.34
C VAL A 157 -20.69 2.68 9.31
N SER A 158 -20.76 1.51 9.95
CA SER A 158 -21.82 1.20 10.93
C SER A 158 -21.78 2.13 12.13
N LYS A 159 -20.57 2.51 12.60
CA LYS A 159 -20.40 3.48 13.69
C LYS A 159 -21.03 4.83 13.35
N VAL A 160 -20.85 5.31 12.12
CA VAL A 160 -21.44 6.58 11.66
C VAL A 160 -22.96 6.46 11.49
N LEU A 161 -23.44 5.36 10.90
CA LEU A 161 -24.88 5.15 10.65
C LEU A 161 -25.71 4.95 11.92
N ARG A 162 -25.14 4.42 13.00
CA ARG A 162 -25.82 4.25 14.29
C ARG A 162 -26.18 5.58 14.97
N GLN A 163 -25.56 6.69 14.57
CA GLN A 163 -25.73 7.99 15.21
C GLN A 163 -26.58 8.91 14.33
N LYS A 164 -27.64 9.51 14.89
CA LYS A 164 -28.43 10.54 14.18
C LYS A 164 -27.60 11.76 13.78
N SER A 165 -26.57 12.06 14.56
CA SER A 165 -25.59 13.11 14.33
C SER A 165 -24.21 12.58 14.69
N THR A 166 -23.19 12.95 13.94
CA THR A 166 -21.79 12.55 14.17
C THR A 166 -20.88 13.78 14.13
N THR A 167 -19.64 13.65 14.58
CA THR A 167 -18.63 14.72 14.42
C THR A 167 -18.09 14.73 13.00
N ILE A 168 -17.64 15.90 12.54
CA ILE A 168 -16.97 16.02 11.23
C ILE A 168 -15.72 15.12 11.20
N GLN A 169 -14.99 15.02 12.31
CA GLN A 169 -13.87 14.09 12.47
C GLN A 169 -14.26 12.64 12.21
N ASN A 170 -15.31 12.14 12.85
CA ASN A 170 -15.74 10.75 12.66
C ASN A 170 -16.09 10.48 11.19
N LEU A 171 -16.77 11.40 10.52
CA LEU A 171 -17.08 11.26 9.09
C LEU A 171 -15.80 11.29 8.24
N ALA A 172 -14.85 12.18 8.55
CA ALA A 172 -13.56 12.28 7.87
C ALA A 172 -12.71 11.00 8.02
N GLU A 173 -12.66 10.43 9.21
CA GLU A 173 -11.97 9.17 9.49
C GLU A 173 -12.60 8.01 8.70
N THR A 174 -13.93 7.89 8.71
CA THR A 174 -14.64 6.88 7.90
C THR A 174 -14.34 7.08 6.42
N LEU A 175 -14.39 8.30 5.89
CA LEU A 175 -14.07 8.59 4.49
C LEU A 175 -12.62 8.23 4.15
N GLY A 176 -11.67 8.47 5.05
CA GLY A 176 -10.28 8.02 4.89
C GLY A 176 -10.16 6.51 4.76
N VAL A 177 -10.92 5.74 5.55
CA VAL A 177 -11.01 4.28 5.42
C VAL A 177 -11.55 3.89 4.05
N LEU A 178 -12.63 4.52 3.58
CA LEU A 178 -13.22 4.23 2.26
C LEU A 178 -12.24 4.52 1.12
N VAL A 179 -11.58 5.68 1.13
CA VAL A 179 -10.58 6.08 0.12
C VAL A 179 -9.44 5.07 0.05
N SER A 180 -9.00 4.52 1.18
CA SER A 180 -7.94 3.50 1.22
C SER A 180 -8.30 2.17 0.53
N THR A 181 -9.56 1.97 0.14
CA THR A 181 -10.07 0.77 -0.55
C THR A 181 -10.31 0.96 -2.04
N PHE A 182 -10.25 2.20 -2.56
CA PHE A 182 -10.56 2.53 -3.96
C PHE A 182 -9.85 1.69 -5.02
N PRO A 183 -8.59 1.24 -4.84
CA PRO A 183 -7.97 0.35 -5.82
C PRO A 183 -8.75 -0.95 -6.07
N ALA A 184 -9.48 -1.46 -5.08
CA ALA A 184 -10.27 -2.70 -5.17
C ALA A 184 -11.79 -2.47 -5.27
N VAL A 185 -12.30 -1.30 -4.88
CA VAL A 185 -13.73 -0.97 -4.98
C VAL A 185 -13.97 -0.09 -6.19
N GLU A 186 -14.30 -0.71 -7.33
CA GLU A 186 -14.39 -0.04 -8.63
C GLU A 186 -15.27 1.21 -8.63
N LEU A 187 -16.47 1.13 -8.05
CA LEU A 187 -17.41 2.25 -7.97
C LEU A 187 -17.24 3.10 -6.69
N GLY A 188 -16.27 2.78 -5.83
CA GLY A 188 -16.02 3.50 -4.57
C GLY A 188 -15.86 5.02 -4.75
N PRO A 189 -15.10 5.51 -5.76
CA PRO A 189 -14.99 6.93 -6.07
C PRO A 189 -16.29 7.63 -6.52
N LEU A 190 -17.35 6.90 -6.84
CA LEU A 190 -18.67 7.48 -7.10
C LEU A 190 -19.46 7.59 -5.80
N TYR A 191 -19.47 6.52 -5.01
CA TYR A 191 -20.20 6.39 -3.75
C TYR A 191 -19.43 6.94 -2.55
N TYR A 192 -18.65 8.00 -2.69
CA TYR A 192 -18.11 8.75 -1.52
C TYR A 192 -18.36 10.26 -1.63
N ARG A 193 -18.84 10.71 -2.80
CA ARG A 193 -18.86 12.13 -3.18
C ARG A 193 -19.88 12.90 -2.37
N LYS A 194 -21.02 12.28 -2.05
CA LYS A 194 -22.08 12.94 -1.26
C LYS A 194 -21.59 13.15 0.17
N ALA A 195 -20.99 12.13 0.77
CA ALA A 195 -20.44 12.20 2.12
C ALA A 195 -19.26 13.18 2.21
N GLU A 196 -18.36 13.18 1.22
CA GLU A 196 -17.25 14.13 1.15
C GLU A 196 -17.75 15.58 1.00
N SER A 197 -18.74 15.82 0.15
CA SER A 197 -19.37 17.14 -0.03
C SER A 197 -20.00 17.64 1.28
N LEU A 198 -20.76 16.78 1.96
CA LEU A 198 -21.36 17.10 3.26
C LEU A 198 -20.29 17.45 4.30
N LYS A 199 -19.21 16.66 4.38
CA LYS A 199 -18.07 16.92 5.28
C LYS A 199 -17.44 18.28 5.00
N ILE A 200 -17.15 18.60 3.73
CA ILE A 200 -16.53 19.87 3.33
C ILE A 200 -17.44 21.06 3.69
N GLN A 201 -18.74 20.96 3.41
CA GLN A 201 -19.70 22.01 3.75
C GLN A 201 -19.79 22.22 5.27
N ALA A 202 -19.93 21.13 6.03
CA ALA A 202 -19.98 21.19 7.49
C ALA A 202 -18.71 21.82 8.08
N LEU A 203 -17.52 21.44 7.57
CA LEU A 203 -16.25 21.98 8.02
C LEU A 203 -16.11 23.48 7.71
N LYS A 204 -16.61 23.91 6.55
CA LYS A 204 -16.66 25.34 6.19
C LYS A 204 -17.56 26.14 7.13
N HIS A 205 -18.74 25.60 7.47
CA HIS A 205 -19.65 26.24 8.43
C HIS A 205 -19.08 26.28 9.85
N ALA A 206 -18.38 25.21 10.26
CA ALA A 206 -17.72 25.09 11.55
C ALA A 206 -16.37 25.84 11.62
N LYS A 207 -15.98 26.59 10.59
CA LYS A 207 -14.71 27.34 10.51
C LYS A 207 -13.48 26.46 10.76
N GLY A 208 -13.51 25.20 10.29
CA GLY A 208 -12.41 24.26 10.44
C GLY A 208 -12.45 23.40 11.72
N ASP A 209 -13.46 23.54 12.57
CA ASP A 209 -13.62 22.72 13.77
C ASP A 209 -14.09 21.30 13.42
N PHE A 210 -13.19 20.31 13.55
CA PHE A 210 -13.50 18.90 13.33
C PHE A 210 -14.34 18.26 14.45
N ALA A 211 -14.37 18.86 15.64
CA ALA A 211 -15.20 18.41 16.76
C ALA A 211 -16.67 18.82 16.60
N ALA A 212 -16.96 19.80 15.74
CA ALA A 212 -18.32 20.20 15.43
C ALA A 212 -19.14 19.04 14.85
N ARG A 213 -20.44 19.08 15.12
CA ARG A 213 -21.39 18.02 14.78
C ARG A 213 -22.12 18.33 13.49
N LEU A 214 -22.43 17.28 12.74
CA LEU A 214 -23.27 17.32 11.54
C LEU A 214 -24.37 16.27 11.63
N THR A 215 -25.43 16.49 10.85
CA THR A 215 -26.52 15.53 10.65
C THR A 215 -26.38 14.93 9.26
N LEU A 216 -26.48 13.60 9.17
CA LEU A 216 -26.37 12.91 7.88
C LEU A 216 -27.63 13.16 7.04
N THR A 217 -27.44 13.53 5.77
CA THR A 217 -28.55 13.63 4.81
C THR A 217 -28.98 12.23 4.35
N SER A 218 -30.20 12.10 3.84
CA SER A 218 -30.71 10.84 3.28
C SER A 218 -29.80 10.30 2.16
N ASP A 219 -29.27 11.21 1.35
CA ASP A 219 -28.30 10.93 0.29
C ASP A 219 -27.00 10.29 0.81
N VAL A 220 -26.45 10.82 1.89
CA VAL A 220 -25.24 10.28 2.53
C VAL A 220 -25.54 8.95 3.21
N ILE A 221 -26.69 8.82 3.85
CA ILE A 221 -27.13 7.56 4.44
C ILE A 221 -27.24 6.48 3.37
N SER A 222 -27.85 6.77 2.22
CA SER A 222 -27.94 5.83 1.10
C SER A 222 -26.57 5.44 0.57
N GLU A 223 -25.64 6.38 0.46
CA GLU A 223 -24.26 6.15 0.02
C GLU A 223 -23.51 5.23 1.00
N LEU A 224 -23.64 5.46 2.31
CA LEU A 224 -23.03 4.63 3.34
C LEU A 224 -23.64 3.21 3.40
N HIS A 225 -24.94 3.05 3.18
CA HIS A 225 -25.56 1.72 3.08
C HIS A 225 -25.07 0.95 1.85
N TRP A 226 -24.78 1.62 0.74
CA TRP A 226 -24.16 1.00 -0.42
C TRP A 226 -22.79 0.38 -0.06
N TRP A 227 -21.98 1.06 0.76
CA TRP A 227 -20.72 0.53 1.25
C TRP A 227 -20.87 -0.74 2.08
N LEU A 228 -21.87 -0.80 2.97
CA LEU A 228 -22.15 -2.00 3.77
C LEU A 228 -22.50 -3.22 2.89
N ASN A 229 -23.18 -2.99 1.76
CA ASN A 229 -23.56 -4.04 0.83
C ASN A 229 -22.36 -4.53 0.00
N ILE A 230 -21.59 -3.59 -0.57
CA ILE A 230 -20.53 -3.94 -1.52
C ILE A 230 -19.24 -4.44 -0.85
N ALA A 231 -18.94 -4.05 0.39
CA ALA A 231 -17.62 -4.28 1.00
C ALA A 231 -17.20 -5.76 1.01
N ASN A 232 -18.13 -6.68 1.29
CA ASN A 232 -17.87 -8.14 1.29
C ASN A 232 -17.64 -8.73 -0.11
N HIS A 233 -18.06 -8.02 -1.14
CA HIS A 233 -18.04 -8.47 -2.54
C HIS A 233 -17.07 -7.62 -3.39
N ALA A 234 -16.31 -6.73 -2.74
CA ALA A 234 -15.45 -5.77 -3.39
C ALA A 234 -14.29 -6.46 -4.11
N SER A 235 -14.41 -6.50 -5.43
CA SER A 235 -13.41 -7.00 -6.35
C SER A 235 -13.45 -6.15 -7.61
N LYS A 236 -12.29 -5.73 -8.08
CA LYS A 236 -12.13 -5.02 -9.35
C LYS A 236 -11.40 -5.92 -10.33
N ALA A 237 -12.02 -6.15 -11.48
CA ALA A 237 -11.40 -6.89 -12.57
C ALA A 237 -10.19 -6.14 -13.13
N ILE A 238 -9.19 -6.89 -13.54
CA ILE A 238 -7.95 -6.39 -14.14
C ILE A 238 -7.93 -6.84 -15.59
N GLU A 239 -7.99 -5.86 -16.49
CA GLU A 239 -7.86 -6.14 -17.92
C GLU A 239 -6.43 -6.60 -18.22
N PRO A 240 -6.24 -7.80 -18.80
CA PRO A 240 -4.91 -8.25 -19.20
C PRO A 240 -4.42 -7.36 -20.34
N ARG A 241 -3.40 -6.55 -20.09
CA ARG A 241 -2.68 -5.86 -21.17
C ARG A 241 -1.53 -6.72 -21.65
N SER A 242 -1.32 -6.78 -22.96
CA SER A 242 -0.07 -7.27 -23.52
C SER A 242 1.04 -6.35 -23.04
N ILE A 243 1.92 -6.84 -22.16
CA ILE A 243 3.10 -6.09 -21.73
C ILE A 243 4.04 -6.01 -22.93
N ASP A 244 3.97 -4.92 -23.67
CA ASP A 244 5.03 -4.56 -24.60
C ASP A 244 6.28 -4.27 -23.77
N LYS A 245 7.26 -5.18 -23.86
CA LYS A 245 8.54 -5.13 -23.13
C LYS A 245 9.34 -3.83 -23.34
N TYR A 246 8.90 -2.95 -24.24
CA TYR A 246 9.61 -1.78 -24.73
C TYR A 246 9.47 -0.52 -23.85
N LEU A 247 8.52 -0.45 -22.92
CA LEU A 247 8.26 0.79 -22.16
C LEU A 247 9.35 1.15 -21.13
N TRP A 248 10.26 0.22 -20.78
CA TRP A 248 11.25 0.43 -19.71
C TRP A 248 12.71 0.21 -20.13
N MET A 249 12.97 -0.17 -21.38
CA MET A 249 14.35 -0.32 -21.90
C MET A 249 14.98 1.02 -22.31
N ASN A 250 14.20 2.11 -22.33
CA ASN A 250 14.63 3.44 -22.78
C ASN A 250 14.60 4.48 -21.64
N ILE A 251 15.13 4.16 -20.47
CA ILE A 251 15.50 5.18 -19.49
C ILE A 251 17.03 5.14 -19.39
N PRO A 252 17.74 6.20 -19.86
CA PRO A 252 19.19 6.27 -19.85
C PRO A 252 19.78 6.24 -18.43
#